data_AF-A0A938ASQ8-F1
#
_entry.id   AF-A0A938ASQ8-F1
#
_cell.length_a   1.000
_cell.length_b   1.000
_cell.length_c   1.000
_cell.angle_alpha   90.00
_cell.angle_beta   90.00
_cell.angle_gamma   90.00
#
_symmetry.space_group_name_H-M   'P 1'
#
loop_
_entity.id
_entity.type
_entity.pdbx_description
1 polymer ?
#
loop_
_entity_poly.entity_id
_entity_poly.type
_entity_poly.pdbx_seq_one_letter_code
_entity_poly.pdbx_strand_id
1 'polypeptide(L)'
;MFADNSQTRPVGLCRVLYNLFYSSELLLTALTAFAIRNGYTKHRDLVIGLGQLLILLLFVDVLIEIAEILVSLYGTAPAHFIPIREQLFGPNWYIFWILGAGFALGLPLLVLATVGRKSALATGLAALVSAIGFVGIRWNIVLPGFAVEELPGIGQSFFEPHWIYGSYVPSLMEWQVSIFAVGLALVMFALGYSILPLEAEVQT
;
A
#
# COMPACT_ATOMS: atom_id res chain seq x y z
N MET A 1 19.80 -18.33 29.85
CA MET A 1 18.56 -19.06 30.21
C MET A 1 17.42 -18.06 30.14
N PHE A 2 16.64 -17.87 29.07
CA PHE A 2 16.58 -18.40 27.71
C PHE A 2 16.51 -17.19 26.76
N ALA A 3 17.30 -17.20 25.68
CA ALA A 3 17.07 -16.31 24.56
C ALA A 3 15.91 -16.91 23.78
N ASP A 4 14.70 -16.36 23.95
CA ASP A 4 13.55 -16.70 23.10
C ASP A 4 13.75 -16.03 21.74
N ASN A 5 14.09 -16.85 20.76
CA ASN A 5 14.37 -16.48 19.38
C ASN A 5 13.09 -16.52 18.53
N SER A 6 11.96 -16.08 19.10
CA SER A 6 10.63 -16.08 18.45
C SER A 6 10.38 -14.83 17.58
N GLN A 7 11.36 -13.94 17.48
CA GLN A 7 11.25 -12.67 16.74
C GLN A 7 11.65 -12.77 15.26
N THR A 8 11.46 -13.93 14.64
CA THR A 8 11.37 -14.00 13.17
C THR A 8 9.89 -14.14 12.84
N ARG A 9 9.20 -13.06 12.48
CA ARG A 9 7.86 -13.15 11.87
C ARG A 9 8.05 -13.46 10.37
N PRO A 10 8.03 -14.72 9.90
CA PRO A 10 8.34 -15.01 8.50
C PRO A 10 7.19 -14.61 7.56
N VAL A 11 5.97 -14.51 8.08
CA VAL A 11 4.75 -14.18 7.31
C VAL A 11 4.69 -12.72 6.85
N GLY A 12 5.26 -11.78 7.62
CA GLY A 12 5.26 -10.36 7.25
C GLY A 12 6.28 -10.02 6.16
N LEU A 13 7.37 -10.78 6.05
CA LEU A 13 8.48 -10.43 5.16
C LEU A 13 8.10 -10.57 3.67
N CYS A 14 7.45 -11.67 3.30
CA CYS A 14 6.99 -11.89 1.92
C CYS A 14 5.97 -10.82 1.48
N ARG A 15 5.04 -10.45 2.36
CA ARG A 15 4.05 -9.40 2.07
C ARG A 15 4.70 -8.03 1.94
N VAL A 16 5.66 -7.68 2.80
CA VAL A 16 6.37 -6.40 2.69
C VAL A 16 7.12 -6.31 1.36
N LEU A 17 7.84 -7.36 0.96
CA LEU A 17 8.57 -7.41 -0.31
C LEU A 17 7.61 -7.29 -1.50
N TYR A 18 6.53 -8.07 -1.51
CA TYR A 18 5.53 -8.02 -2.57
C TYR A 18 4.90 -6.63 -2.71
N ASN A 19 4.51 -6.04 -1.57
CA ASN A 19 3.90 -4.73 -1.53
C ASN A 19 4.86 -3.62 -2.03
N LEU A 20 6.18 -3.78 -1.87
CA LEU A 20 7.15 -2.84 -2.46
C LEU A 20 7.08 -2.87 -3.98
N PHE A 21 7.16 -4.05 -4.60
CA PHE A 21 7.03 -4.21 -6.06
C PHE A 21 5.69 -3.67 -6.57
N TYR A 22 4.61 -4.02 -5.89
CA TYR A 22 3.27 -3.58 -6.25
C TYR A 22 3.14 -2.04 -6.19
N SER A 23 3.63 -1.42 -5.12
CA SER A 23 3.58 0.04 -4.95
C SER A 23 4.39 0.80 -5.99
N SER A 24 5.55 0.26 -6.41
CA SER A 24 6.33 0.86 -7.50
C SER A 24 5.59 0.79 -8.83
N GLU A 25 4.94 -0.33 -9.15
CA GLU A 25 4.18 -0.50 -10.39
C GLU A 25 2.99 0.48 -10.47
N LEU A 26 2.29 0.66 -9.35
CA LEU A 26 1.22 1.64 -9.20
C LEU A 26 1.71 3.06 -9.45
N LEU A 27 2.82 3.43 -8.82
CA LEU A 27 3.41 4.76 -8.95
C LEU A 27 3.87 5.02 -10.38
N LEU A 28 4.52 4.04 -11.02
CA LEU A 28 4.98 4.15 -12.41
C LEU A 28 3.79 4.30 -13.38
N THR A 29 2.71 3.55 -13.18
CA THR A 29 1.51 3.65 -14.03
C THR A 29 0.82 5.01 -13.86
N ALA A 30 0.75 5.53 -12.62
CA ALA A 30 0.20 6.85 -12.36
C ALA A 30 1.09 7.97 -12.92
N LEU A 31 2.40 7.88 -12.74
CA LEU A 31 3.36 8.86 -13.26
C LEU A 31 3.40 8.86 -14.79
N THR A 32 3.38 7.70 -15.44
CA THR A 32 3.36 7.64 -16.92
C THR A 32 2.06 8.19 -17.51
N ALA A 33 0.92 8.01 -16.81
CA ALA A 33 -0.35 8.55 -17.23
C ALA A 33 -0.45 10.08 -17.08
N PHE A 34 0.10 10.66 -16.00
CA PHE A 34 -0.12 12.07 -15.62
C PHE A 34 1.13 12.97 -15.70
N ALA A 35 2.33 12.46 -15.40
CA ALA A 35 3.56 13.26 -15.35
C ALA A 35 4.19 13.44 -16.75
N ILE A 36 3.98 12.50 -17.67
CA ILE A 36 4.42 12.66 -19.07
C ILE A 36 3.38 13.50 -19.81
N ARG A 37 3.82 14.60 -20.45
CA ARG A 37 2.95 15.51 -21.22
C ARG A 37 2.15 14.71 -22.27
N ASN A 38 0.82 14.74 -22.18
CA ASN A 38 -0.08 13.95 -23.04
C ASN A 38 0.15 12.41 -22.97
N GLY A 39 0.65 11.87 -21.86
CA GLY A 39 0.93 10.44 -21.70
C GLY A 39 -0.25 9.52 -22.03
N TYR A 40 -1.46 9.91 -21.63
CA TYR A 40 -2.70 9.17 -21.91
C TYR A 40 -3.11 9.15 -23.39
N THR A 41 -2.60 10.05 -24.24
CA THR A 41 -2.86 10.04 -25.70
C THR A 41 -1.69 9.50 -26.51
N LYS A 42 -0.45 9.85 -26.16
CA LYS A 42 0.76 9.45 -26.92
C LYS A 42 1.27 8.05 -26.56
N HIS A 43 1.10 7.61 -25.31
CA HIS A 43 1.58 6.32 -24.81
C HIS A 43 0.44 5.43 -24.31
N ARG A 44 -0.74 5.54 -24.95
CA ARG A 44 -1.97 4.84 -24.56
C ARG A 44 -1.77 3.34 -24.39
N ASP A 45 -1.10 2.70 -25.34
CA ASP A 45 -0.91 1.23 -25.32
C ASP A 45 0.01 0.80 -24.18
N LEU A 46 1.02 1.62 -23.84
CA LEU A 46 1.90 1.39 -22.70
C LEU A 46 1.13 1.51 -21.38
N VAL A 47 0.33 2.57 -21.21
CA VAL A 47 -0.48 2.76 -19.99
C VAL A 47 -1.49 1.63 -19.81
N ILE A 48 -2.13 1.18 -20.89
CA ILE A 48 -3.06 0.03 -20.85
C ILE A 48 -2.30 -1.27 -20.53
N GLY A 49 -1.11 -1.48 -21.12
CA GLY A 49 -0.26 -2.64 -20.83
C GLY A 49 0.16 -2.71 -19.37
N LEU A 50 0.63 -1.59 -18.81
CA LEU A 50 0.94 -1.48 -17.37
C LEU A 50 -0.32 -1.74 -16.51
N GLY A 51 -1.47 -1.20 -16.91
CA GLY A 51 -2.74 -1.47 -16.24
C GLY A 51 -3.14 -2.95 -16.23
N GLN A 52 -2.82 -3.70 -17.28
CA GLN A 52 -3.07 -5.15 -17.32
C GLN A 52 -2.13 -5.92 -16.38
N LEU A 53 -0.87 -5.51 -16.29
CA LEU A 53 0.07 -6.09 -15.33
C LEU A 53 -0.33 -5.76 -13.88
N LEU A 54 -0.86 -4.55 -13.65
CA LEU A 54 -1.45 -4.18 -12.36
C LEU A 54 -2.64 -5.05 -11.97
N ILE A 55 -3.50 -5.48 -12.90
CA ILE A 55 -4.60 -6.41 -12.59
C ILE A 55 -4.04 -7.73 -12.05
N LEU A 56 -2.99 -8.27 -12.68
CA LEU A 56 -2.36 -9.52 -12.24
C LEU A 56 -1.79 -9.36 -10.82
N LEU A 57 -1.08 -8.27 -10.56
CA LEU A 57 -0.54 -7.99 -9.23
C LEU A 57 -1.66 -7.77 -8.21
N LEU A 58 -2.69 -7.00 -8.52
CA LEU A 58 -3.86 -6.82 -7.65
C LEU A 58 -4.48 -8.17 -7.26
N PHE A 59 -4.58 -9.08 -8.22
CA PHE A 59 -5.10 -10.41 -7.96
C PHE A 59 -4.21 -11.24 -7.02
N VAL A 60 -2.89 -11.20 -7.23
CA VAL A 60 -1.93 -11.87 -6.33
C VAL A 60 -1.95 -11.26 -4.93
N ASP A 61 -2.12 -9.94 -4.81
CA ASP A 61 -2.26 -9.24 -3.53
C ASP A 61 -3.45 -9.77 -2.72
N VAL A 62 -4.61 -9.91 -3.39
CA VAL A 62 -5.83 -10.47 -2.79
C VAL A 62 -5.59 -11.91 -2.31
N LEU A 63 -4.88 -12.74 -3.08
CA LEU A 63 -4.59 -14.11 -2.68
C LEU A 63 -3.68 -14.16 -1.44
N ILE A 64 -2.68 -13.28 -1.37
CA ILE A 64 -1.79 -13.17 -0.20
C ILE A 64 -2.59 -12.70 1.02
N GLU A 65 -3.47 -11.71 0.88
CA GLU A 65 -4.31 -11.20 1.97
C GLU A 65 -5.21 -12.31 2.54
N ILE A 66 -5.86 -13.08 1.66
CA ILE A 66 -6.70 -14.21 2.07
C ILE A 66 -5.86 -15.28 2.77
N ALA A 67 -4.68 -15.60 2.24
CA ALA A 67 -3.78 -16.56 2.86
C ALA A 67 -3.33 -16.12 4.27
N GLU A 68 -3.04 -14.84 4.47
CA GLU A 68 -2.65 -14.30 5.78
C GLU A 68 -3.81 -14.36 6.78
N ILE A 69 -5.03 -14.01 6.37
CA ILE A 69 -6.22 -14.13 7.21
C ILE A 69 -6.42 -15.61 7.60
N LEU A 70 -6.31 -16.54 6.66
CA LEU A 70 -6.46 -17.97 6.93
C LEU A 70 -5.39 -18.50 7.88
N VAL A 71 -4.11 -18.18 7.64
CA VAL A 71 -2.99 -18.60 8.50
C VAL A 71 -3.14 -18.02 9.90
N SER A 72 -3.55 -16.77 10.02
CA SER A 72 -3.72 -16.11 11.31
C SER A 72 -4.92 -16.63 12.10
N LEU A 73 -6.00 -17.04 11.42
CA LEU A 73 -7.15 -17.72 12.04
C LEU A 73 -6.83 -19.15 12.45
N TYR A 74 -5.98 -19.85 11.70
CA TYR A 74 -5.55 -21.21 12.02
C TYR A 74 -4.48 -21.24 13.13
N GLY A 75 -3.69 -20.17 13.27
CA GLY A 75 -2.68 -20.03 14.29
C GLY A 75 -3.27 -20.10 15.70
N THR A 76 -2.84 -21.08 16.48
CA THR A 76 -3.30 -21.28 17.87
C THR A 76 -2.69 -20.29 18.86
N ALA A 77 -1.75 -19.44 18.43
CA ALA A 77 -1.10 -18.45 19.27
C ALA A 77 -1.91 -17.13 19.30
N PRO A 78 -2.26 -16.60 20.50
CA PRO A 78 -3.02 -15.36 20.65
C PRO A 78 -2.40 -14.16 19.92
N ALA A 79 -1.07 -14.16 19.75
CA ALA A 79 -0.31 -13.09 19.10
C ALA A 79 -0.65 -12.90 17.60
N HIS A 80 -1.23 -13.90 16.92
CA HIS A 80 -1.62 -13.80 15.50
C HIS A 80 -3.11 -13.51 15.33
N PHE A 81 -3.95 -14.02 16.22
CA PHE A 81 -5.40 -13.86 16.13
C PHE A 81 -5.87 -12.46 16.55
N ILE A 82 -5.29 -11.89 17.62
CA ILE A 82 -5.71 -10.59 18.17
C ILE A 82 -5.59 -9.47 17.14
N PRO A 83 -4.43 -9.28 16.46
CA PRO A 83 -4.29 -8.18 15.49
C PRO A 83 -5.25 -8.28 14.31
N ILE A 84 -5.48 -9.49 13.77
CA ILE A 84 -6.40 -9.71 12.64
C ILE A 84 -7.85 -9.44 13.04
N ARG A 85 -8.27 -9.84 14.24
CA ARG A 85 -9.61 -9.55 14.73
C ARG A 85 -9.83 -8.05 14.90
N GLU A 86 -8.85 -7.33 15.47
CA GLU A 86 -8.89 -5.88 15.60
C GLU A 86 -8.85 -5.15 14.25
N GLN A 87 -8.11 -5.69 13.27
CA GLN A 87 -8.08 -5.19 11.90
C GLN A 87 -9.44 -5.31 11.19
N LEU A 88 -10.10 -6.47 11.31
CA LEU A 88 -11.35 -6.76 10.59
C LEU A 88 -12.58 -6.13 11.26
N PHE A 89 -12.63 -6.11 12.60
CA PHE A 89 -13.81 -5.75 13.38
C PHE A 89 -13.54 -4.80 14.55
N GLY A 90 -12.29 -4.38 14.76
CA GLY A 90 -11.94 -3.45 15.83
C GLY A 90 -12.34 -2.01 15.52
N PRO A 91 -11.90 -1.05 16.35
CA PRO A 91 -12.27 0.37 16.22
C PRO A 91 -11.96 0.98 14.85
N ASN A 92 -10.92 0.46 14.18
CA ASN A 92 -10.42 0.95 12.90
C ASN A 92 -10.79 0.05 11.70
N TRP A 93 -11.87 -0.72 11.81
CA TRP A 93 -12.34 -1.63 10.74
C TRP A 93 -12.49 -0.94 9.37
N TYR A 94 -12.88 0.33 9.35
CA TYR A 94 -13.07 1.11 8.13
C TYR A 94 -11.76 1.25 7.31
N ILE A 95 -10.59 1.21 7.96
CA ILE A 95 -9.29 1.23 7.27
C ILE A 95 -9.12 -0.04 6.43
N PHE A 96 -9.54 -1.19 6.97
CA PHE A 96 -9.50 -2.46 6.24
C PHE A 96 -10.50 -2.47 5.08
N TRP A 97 -11.78 -2.23 5.39
CA TRP A 97 -12.85 -2.42 4.42
C TRP A 97 -12.91 -1.31 3.35
N ILE A 98 -12.71 -0.05 3.75
CA ILE A 98 -12.85 1.08 2.83
C ILE A 98 -11.51 1.38 2.14
N LEU A 99 -10.44 1.63 2.91
CA LEU A 99 -9.16 2.02 2.31
C LEU A 99 -8.45 0.82 1.65
N GLY A 100 -8.36 -0.31 2.33
CA GLY A 100 -7.75 -1.53 1.78
C GLY A 100 -8.64 -2.22 0.74
N ALA A 101 -9.66 -2.95 1.19
CA ALA A 101 -10.51 -3.76 0.31
C ALA A 101 -11.26 -2.92 -0.73
N GLY A 102 -11.70 -1.70 -0.39
CA GLY A 102 -12.37 -0.78 -1.30
C GLY A 102 -11.41 -0.07 -2.25
N PHE A 103 -10.65 0.90 -1.75
CA PHE A 103 -9.84 1.79 -2.60
C PHE A 103 -8.54 1.17 -3.10
N ALA A 104 -7.88 0.32 -2.33
CA ALA A 104 -6.63 -0.30 -2.79
C ALA A 104 -6.91 -1.42 -3.80
N LEU A 105 -7.94 -2.23 -3.54
CA LEU A 105 -8.23 -3.45 -4.28
C LEU A 105 -9.48 -3.36 -5.14
N GLY A 106 -10.66 -3.27 -4.53
CA GLY A 106 -11.95 -3.47 -5.19
C GLY A 106 -12.24 -2.47 -6.30
N LEU A 107 -12.17 -1.17 -6.00
CA LEU A 107 -12.47 -0.11 -6.95
C LEU A 107 -11.47 -0.10 -8.12
N PRO A 108 -10.13 -0.11 -7.91
CA PRO A 108 -9.16 -0.20 -8.99
C PRO A 108 -9.34 -1.46 -9.84
N LEU A 109 -9.56 -2.62 -9.23
CA LEU A 109 -9.74 -3.88 -9.95
C LEU A 109 -11.00 -3.83 -10.83
N LEU A 110 -12.12 -3.30 -10.31
CA LEU A 110 -13.35 -3.14 -11.09
C LEU A 110 -13.16 -2.16 -12.26
N VAL A 111 -12.51 -1.01 -12.02
CA VAL A 111 -12.26 -0.01 -13.07
C VAL A 111 -11.32 -0.58 -14.14
N LEU A 112 -10.22 -1.24 -13.75
CA LEU A 112 -9.25 -1.81 -14.66
C LEU A 112 -9.84 -2.98 -15.47
N ALA A 113 -10.63 -3.85 -14.85
CA ALA A 113 -11.27 -4.98 -15.51
C ALA A 113 -12.33 -4.56 -16.54
N THR A 114 -13.02 -3.43 -16.32
CA THR A 114 -14.14 -2.96 -17.15
C THR A 114 -13.74 -1.86 -18.15
N VAL A 115 -13.42 -0.66 -17.66
CA VAL A 115 -13.23 0.56 -18.46
C VAL A 115 -11.75 0.83 -18.75
N GLY A 116 -10.84 0.42 -17.85
CA GLY A 116 -9.40 0.64 -17.96
C GLY A 116 -8.78 0.02 -19.22
N ARG A 117 -9.30 -1.14 -19.66
CA ARG A 117 -8.91 -1.78 -20.93
C ARG A 117 -9.14 -0.92 -22.18
N LYS A 118 -10.05 0.06 -22.11
CA LYS A 118 -10.43 0.91 -23.25
C LYS A 118 -9.90 2.34 -23.12
N SER A 119 -9.56 2.80 -21.91
CA SER A 119 -9.16 4.19 -21.65
C SER A 119 -7.91 4.25 -20.79
N ALA A 120 -6.85 4.86 -21.32
CA ALA A 120 -5.62 5.12 -20.57
C ALA A 120 -5.85 6.07 -19.39
N LEU A 121 -6.79 7.03 -19.52
CA LEU A 121 -7.14 7.95 -18.43
C LEU A 121 -7.78 7.18 -17.27
N ALA A 122 -8.71 6.27 -17.56
CA ALA A 122 -9.35 5.44 -16.53
C ALA A 122 -8.34 4.53 -15.83
N THR A 123 -7.38 3.99 -16.57
CA THR A 123 -6.27 3.18 -16.02
C THR A 123 -5.36 4.00 -15.10
N GLY A 124 -4.97 5.20 -15.51
CA GLY A 124 -4.18 6.10 -14.68
C GLY A 124 -4.91 6.52 -13.39
N LEU A 125 -6.21 6.84 -13.48
CA LEU A 125 -7.02 7.15 -12.31
C LEU A 125 -7.16 5.95 -11.36
N ALA A 126 -7.37 4.74 -11.90
CA ALA A 126 -7.44 3.53 -11.09
C ALA A 126 -6.13 3.26 -10.35
N ALA A 127 -4.99 3.44 -11.02
CA ALA A 127 -3.67 3.31 -10.40
C ALA A 127 -3.46 4.36 -9.29
N LEU A 128 -3.90 5.61 -9.50
CA LEU A 128 -3.82 6.67 -8.49
C LEU A 128 -4.70 6.37 -7.28
N VAL A 129 -5.94 5.94 -7.49
CA VAL A 129 -6.84 5.56 -6.40
C VAL A 129 -6.29 4.37 -5.61
N SER A 130 -5.72 3.38 -6.30
CA SER A 130 -5.07 2.24 -5.65
C SER A 130 -3.85 2.67 -4.83
N ALA A 131 -3.03 3.60 -5.34
CA ALA A 131 -1.89 4.15 -4.60
C ALA A 131 -2.32 4.86 -3.30
N ILE A 132 -3.46 5.57 -3.31
CA ILE A 132 -4.03 6.16 -2.09
C ILE A 132 -4.50 5.05 -1.13
N GLY A 133 -5.22 4.05 -1.64
CA GLY A 133 -5.68 2.91 -0.83
C GLY A 133 -4.52 2.12 -0.20
N PHE A 134 -3.37 2.06 -0.88
CA PHE A 134 -2.17 1.39 -0.38
C PHE A 134 -1.61 2.04 0.90
N VAL A 135 -1.77 3.36 1.09
CA VAL A 135 -1.47 4.02 2.37
C VAL A 135 -2.32 3.40 3.48
N GLY A 136 -3.59 3.12 3.20
CA GLY A 136 -4.49 2.41 4.12
C GLY A 136 -4.03 1.00 4.44
N ILE A 137 -3.55 0.23 3.45
CA ILE A 137 -2.95 -1.10 3.69
C ILE A 137 -1.76 -1.01 4.64
N ARG A 138 -0.87 -0.03 4.44
CA ARG A 138 0.29 0.19 5.33
C ARG A 138 -0.15 0.57 6.73
N TRP A 139 -1.14 1.44 6.84
CA TRP A 139 -1.74 1.79 8.12
C TRP A 139 -2.33 0.56 8.82
N ASN A 140 -2.94 -0.35 8.05
CA ASN A 140 -3.53 -1.57 8.57
C ASN A 140 -2.52 -2.61 9.08
N ILE A 141 -1.28 -2.60 8.59
CA ILE A 141 -0.23 -3.47 9.13
C ILE A 141 0.32 -2.89 10.44
N VAL A 142 0.42 -1.56 10.53
CA VAL A 142 1.08 -0.87 11.64
C VAL A 142 0.17 -0.76 12.87
N LEU A 143 -1.09 -0.34 12.69
CA LEU A 143 -2.02 -0.06 13.81
C LEU A 143 -2.30 -1.29 14.68
N PRO A 144 -2.78 -2.43 14.13
CA PRO A 144 -3.04 -3.63 14.92
C PRO A 144 -1.77 -4.24 15.51
N GLY A 145 -0.61 -3.93 14.95
CA GLY A 145 0.69 -4.27 15.54
C GLY A 145 0.88 -3.70 16.94
N PHE A 146 0.27 -2.54 17.25
CA PHE A 146 0.27 -1.93 18.57
C PHE A 146 -0.81 -2.47 19.53
N ALA A 147 -1.68 -3.37 19.07
CA ALA A 147 -2.74 -3.95 19.90
C ALA A 147 -2.19 -4.88 21.00
N VAL A 148 -1.03 -5.47 20.74
CA VAL A 148 -0.34 -6.37 21.67
C VAL A 148 0.86 -5.63 22.21
N GLU A 149 0.90 -5.42 23.53
CA GLU A 149 2.06 -4.80 24.17
C GLU A 149 3.30 -5.69 24.00
N GLU A 150 4.34 -5.18 23.32
CA GLU A 150 5.60 -5.91 23.15
C GLU A 150 6.38 -6.02 24.47
N LEU A 151 6.24 -5.00 25.32
CA LEU A 151 6.79 -4.97 26.67
C LEU A 151 5.66 -4.66 27.65
N PRO A 152 5.45 -5.52 28.66
CA PRO A 152 4.39 -5.32 29.64
C PRO A 152 4.48 -3.94 30.29
N GLY A 153 3.42 -3.13 30.18
CA GLY A 153 3.32 -1.84 30.87
C GLY A 153 3.84 -0.63 30.08
N ILE A 154 4.32 -0.77 28.85
CA ILE A 154 4.64 0.39 27.99
C ILE A 154 3.40 1.25 27.74
N GLY A 155 2.22 0.63 27.57
CA GLY A 155 0.97 1.34 27.36
C GLY A 155 0.58 2.27 28.52
N GLN A 156 1.11 2.04 29.72
CA GLN A 156 0.87 2.87 30.90
C GLN A 156 1.93 3.96 31.13
N SER A 157 3.01 3.97 30.34
CA SER A 157 4.11 4.93 30.50
C SER A 157 3.92 6.23 29.70
N PHE A 158 3.03 6.23 28.71
CA PHE A 158 2.71 7.39 27.88
C PHE A 158 1.26 7.84 28.13
N PHE A 159 1.08 9.08 28.59
CA PHE A 159 -0.22 9.66 28.93
C PHE A 159 -0.80 10.58 27.84
N GLU A 160 -0.15 10.65 26.67
CA GLU A 160 -0.59 11.51 25.59
C GLU A 160 -1.79 10.90 24.83
N PRO A 161 -2.92 11.63 24.66
CA PRO A 161 -4.14 11.10 24.05
C PRO A 161 -3.97 10.51 22.64
N HIS A 162 -2.98 11.00 21.88
CA HIS A 162 -2.71 10.57 20.50
C HIS A 162 -2.01 9.22 20.40
N TRP A 163 -1.41 8.73 21.50
CA TRP A 163 -0.62 7.50 21.54
C TRP A 163 -1.41 6.31 22.13
N ILE A 164 -2.66 6.56 22.52
CA ILE A 164 -3.56 5.54 23.05
C ILE A 164 -4.06 4.67 21.88
N TYR A 165 -3.83 3.37 21.99
CA TYR A 165 -4.32 2.38 21.02
C TYR A 165 -5.83 2.53 20.82
N GLY A 166 -6.27 2.63 19.55
CA GLY A 166 -7.67 2.85 19.17
C GLY A 166 -8.05 4.30 18.87
N SER A 167 -7.24 5.29 19.27
CA SER A 167 -7.48 6.72 18.96
C SER A 167 -6.31 7.41 18.26
N TYR A 168 -5.31 6.65 17.79
CA TYR A 168 -4.21 7.22 17.00
C TYR A 168 -4.74 7.88 15.73
N VAL A 169 -4.59 9.20 15.67
CA VAL A 169 -4.84 10.03 14.50
C VAL A 169 -3.55 10.81 14.25
N PRO A 170 -2.99 10.78 13.02
CA PRO A 170 -1.73 11.44 12.76
C PRO A 170 -1.87 12.94 12.96
N SER A 171 -0.90 13.51 13.67
CA SER A 171 -0.76 14.93 13.91
C SER A 171 -0.45 15.70 12.63
N LEU A 172 -0.71 17.01 12.64
CA LEU A 172 -0.39 17.88 11.50
C LEU A 172 1.09 17.82 11.11
N MET A 173 1.98 17.65 12.08
CA MET A 173 3.42 17.53 11.85
C MET A 173 3.77 16.25 11.08
N GLU A 174 3.18 15.12 11.46
CA GLU A 174 3.40 13.84 10.75
C GLU A 174 2.92 13.92 9.30
N TRP A 175 1.78 14.59 9.05
CA TRP A 175 1.31 14.86 7.70
C TRP A 175 2.26 15.76 6.90
N GLN A 176 2.78 16.84 7.50
CA GLN A 176 3.72 17.74 6.83
C GLN A 176 5.03 17.03 6.46
N VAL A 177 5.58 16.22 7.37
CA VAL A 177 6.79 15.43 7.09
C VAL A 177 6.54 14.41 5.99
N SER A 178 5.38 13.76 5.99
CA SER A 178 4.99 12.80 4.94
C SER A 178 4.86 13.46 3.57
N ILE A 179 4.19 14.62 3.50
CA ILE A 179 4.05 15.39 2.26
C ILE A 179 5.41 15.90 1.77
N PHE A 180 6.27 16.36 2.68
CA PHE A 180 7.63 16.78 2.35
C PHE A 180 8.45 15.64 1.73
N ALA A 181 8.40 14.44 2.32
CA ALA A 181 9.10 13.27 1.80
C ALA A 181 8.62 12.88 0.39
N VAL A 182 7.30 12.88 0.15
CA VAL A 182 6.72 12.64 -1.18
C VAL A 182 7.14 13.73 -2.17
N GLY A 183 7.08 15.00 -1.76
CA GLY A 183 7.51 16.14 -2.58
C GLY A 183 8.98 16.05 -2.97
N LEU A 184 9.85 15.70 -2.03
CA LEU A 184 11.28 15.49 -2.29
C LEU A 184 11.51 14.36 -3.30
N ALA A 185 10.80 13.24 -3.16
CA ALA A 185 10.88 12.12 -4.11
C ALA A 185 10.45 12.54 -5.53
N LEU A 186 9.37 13.32 -5.66
CA LEU A 186 8.91 13.84 -6.95
C LEU A 186 9.90 14.83 -7.57
N VAL A 187 10.52 15.69 -6.77
CA VAL A 187 11.56 16.62 -7.24
C VAL A 187 12.77 15.83 -7.74
N MET A 188 13.23 14.82 -7.00
CA MET A 188 14.33 13.96 -7.45
C MET A 188 13.98 13.23 -8.75
N PHE A 189 12.76 12.72 -8.88
CA PHE A 189 12.28 12.10 -10.11
C PHE A 189 12.26 13.08 -11.29
N ALA A 190 11.75 14.29 -11.08
CA ALA A 190 11.70 15.33 -12.11
C ALA A 190 13.09 15.79 -12.54
N LEU A 191 14.03 15.91 -11.60
CA LEU A 191 15.44 16.20 -11.89
C LEU A 191 16.09 15.06 -12.66
N GLY A 192 15.82 13.80 -12.29
CA GLY A 192 16.29 12.64 -13.04
C GLY A 192 15.76 12.64 -14.48
N TYR A 193 14.48 12.90 -14.66
CA TYR A 193 13.85 12.97 -15.99
C TYR A 193 14.39 14.12 -16.86
N SER A 194 14.77 15.26 -16.27
CA SER A 194 15.29 16.40 -17.03
C SER A 194 16.78 16.28 -17.37
N ILE A 195 17.57 15.59 -16.53
CA ILE A 195 19.01 15.44 -16.70
C ILE A 195 19.35 14.24 -17.59
N LEU A 196 18.58 13.15 -17.51
CA LEU A 196 18.86 11.93 -18.28
C LEU A 196 18.22 12.00 -19.69
N PRO A 197 18.99 11.77 -20.77
CA PRO A 197 18.44 11.60 -22.11
C PRO A 197 17.74 10.24 -22.21
N LEU A 198 16.42 10.23 -22.04
CA LEU A 198 15.58 9.02 -22.03
C LEU A 198 15.09 8.59 -23.44
N GLU A 199 15.67 9.15 -24.49
CA GLU A 199 15.41 8.74 -25.86
C GLU A 199 16.20 7.45 -26.14
N ALA A 200 15.55 6.31 -25.97
CA ALA A 200 16.06 5.06 -26.51
C ALA A 200 16.09 5.19 -28.03
N GLU A 201 17.29 5.27 -28.59
CA GLU A 201 17.53 5.18 -30.02
C GLU A 201 16.92 3.85 -30.50
N VAL A 202 15.80 3.95 -31.22
CA VAL A 202 15.14 2.79 -31.82
C VAL A 202 16.11 2.24 -32.86
N GLN A 203 16.82 1.17 -32.51
CA GLN A 203 17.59 0.40 -33.48
C GLN A 203 16.60 -0.27 -34.44
N THR A 204 16.43 0.37 -35.60
CA THR A 204 15.73 -0.15 -36.78
C THR A 204 16.45 -1.34 -37.40
#